data_AF-A0A5M6A324-F1
#
_entry.id   AF-A0A5M6A324-F1
#
_cell.length_a   1.000
_cell.length_b   1.000
_cell.length_c   1.000
_cell.angle_alpha   90.00
_cell.angle_beta   90.00
_cell.angle_gamma   90.00
#
_symmetry.space_group_name_H-M   'P 1'
#
loop_
_entity.id
_entity.type
_entity.pdbx_description
1 polymer ?
#
loop_
_entity_poly.entity_id
_entity_poly.type
_entity_poly.pdbx_seq_one_letter_code
_entity_poly.pdbx_strand_id
1 'polypeptide(L)'
;MHLIEEAIGLLNNEMRIIKLRIKYPEQFQQHANKLFLSPLHLADKTSLISIMEIVSGLFLSQRIIYQNEKTVHLTDLGKAFEWLFNIKLGDYHQKYMDVIKRKPAKLTEFLNELANLIRKEHENKGYR
;
A
#
# COMPACT_ATOMS: atom_id res chain seq x y z
N MET A 1 -37.57 28.97 -7.84
CA MET A 1 -36.51 29.95 -7.52
C MET A 1 -35.55 29.47 -6.45
N HIS A 2 -36.02 28.87 -5.33
CA HIS A 2 -35.16 28.40 -4.22
C HIS A 2 -33.96 27.52 -4.62
N LEU A 3 -34.16 26.50 -5.47
CA LEU A 3 -33.07 25.61 -5.90
C LEU A 3 -31.96 26.31 -6.70
N ILE A 4 -32.32 27.37 -7.43
CA ILE A 4 -31.37 28.16 -8.22
C ILE A 4 -30.55 29.05 -7.30
N GLU A 5 -31.17 29.67 -6.30
CA GLU A 5 -30.48 30.47 -5.28
C GLU A 5 -29.53 29.63 -4.43
N GLU A 6 -29.93 28.42 -4.08
CA GLU A 6 -29.11 27.46 -3.34
C GLU A 6 -27.89 27.00 -4.17
N ALA A 7 -28.09 26.67 -5.45
CA ALA A 7 -27.00 26.34 -6.37
C ALA A 7 -26.01 27.52 -6.56
N ILE A 8 -26.52 28.76 -6.65
CA ILE A 8 -25.68 29.97 -6.70
C ILE A 8 -24.90 30.14 -5.38
N GLY A 9 -25.53 29.86 -4.24
CA GLY A 9 -24.88 29.88 -2.93
C GLY A 9 -23.72 28.87 -2.83
N LEU A 10 -23.92 27.65 -3.33
CA LEU A 10 -22.88 26.62 -3.40
C LEU A 10 -21.70 27.07 -4.28
N LEU A 11 -21.98 27.56 -5.49
CA LEU A 11 -20.95 28.06 -6.41
C LEU A 11 -20.13 29.21 -5.81
N ASN A 12 -20.78 30.13 -5.09
CA ASN A 12 -20.09 31.22 -4.39
C ASN A 12 -19.18 30.71 -3.27
N ASN A 13 -19.59 29.68 -2.55
CA ASN A 13 -18.76 29.04 -1.53
C ASN A 13 -17.55 28.34 -2.13
N GLU A 14 -17.73 27.59 -3.22
CA GLU A 14 -16.62 26.96 -3.94
C GLU A 14 -15.62 28.00 -4.47
N MET A 15 -16.13 29.07 -5.09
CA MET A 15 -15.32 30.20 -5.54
C MET A 15 -14.52 30.83 -4.39
N ARG A 16 -15.12 30.94 -3.21
CA ARG A 16 -14.45 31.46 -2.00
C ARG A 16 -13.33 30.54 -1.54
N ILE A 17 -13.57 29.22 -1.52
CA ILE A 17 -12.56 28.22 -1.14
C ILE A 17 -11.38 28.26 -2.11
N ILE A 18 -11.63 28.34 -3.42
CA ILE A 18 -10.59 28.45 -4.44
C ILE A 18 -9.74 29.71 -4.24
N LYS A 19 -10.38 30.87 -4.01
CA LYS A 19 -9.66 32.13 -3.73
C LYS A 19 -8.78 32.03 -2.49
N LEU A 20 -9.26 31.38 -1.42
CA LEU A 20 -8.46 31.14 -0.22
C LEU A 20 -7.26 30.24 -0.50
N ARG A 21 -7.43 29.19 -1.32
CA ARG A 21 -6.34 28.30 -1.72
C ARG A 21 -5.26 29.00 -2.56
N ILE A 22 -5.64 29.93 -3.44
CA ILE A 22 -4.70 30.76 -4.20
C ILE A 22 -3.96 31.75 -3.27
N LYS A 23 -4.67 32.34 -2.31
CA LYS A 23 -4.11 33.36 -1.42
C LYS A 23 -3.18 32.80 -0.35
N TYR A 24 -3.46 31.59 0.14
CA TYR A 24 -2.70 30.95 1.22
C TYR A 24 -2.27 29.53 0.84
N PRO A 25 -1.48 29.36 -0.22
CA PRO A 25 -1.14 28.03 -0.74
C PRO A 25 -0.49 27.15 0.32
N GLU A 26 0.33 27.72 1.20
CA GLU A 26 1.08 26.99 2.24
C GLU A 26 0.17 26.30 3.27
N GLN A 27 -0.96 26.92 3.64
CA GLN A 27 -1.93 26.34 4.58
C GLN A 27 -2.66 25.13 4.00
N PHE A 28 -2.87 25.12 2.67
CA PHE A 28 -3.45 23.97 1.96
C PHE A 28 -2.38 22.95 1.53
N GLN A 29 -1.12 23.38 1.37
CA GLN A 29 0.02 22.52 1.09
C GLN A 29 0.43 21.69 2.31
N GLN A 30 0.28 22.17 3.54
CA GLN A 30 0.56 21.36 4.73
C GLN A 30 -0.33 20.11 4.83
N HIS A 31 -1.52 20.14 4.22
CA HIS A 31 -2.41 18.98 4.08
C HIS A 31 -2.20 18.19 2.77
N ALA A 32 -1.70 18.81 1.71
CA ALA A 32 -1.46 18.15 0.41
C ALA A 32 -0.06 17.51 0.28
N ASN A 33 0.97 18.11 0.90
CA ASN A 33 2.38 17.70 0.82
C ASN A 33 2.84 16.81 1.98
N LYS A 34 2.01 16.63 3.02
CA LYS A 34 2.00 15.37 3.77
C LYS A 34 1.35 14.30 2.89
N LEU A 35 1.96 14.03 1.74
CA LEU A 35 1.84 12.72 1.10
C LEU A 35 2.03 11.72 2.22
N PHE A 36 0.99 10.94 2.50
CA PHE A 36 0.91 10.00 3.60
C PHE A 36 2.05 8.99 3.49
N LEU A 37 3.27 9.37 3.86
CA LEU A 37 4.39 8.46 3.95
C LEU A 37 4.09 7.60 5.16
N SER A 38 4.11 6.28 4.94
CA SER A 38 3.98 5.36 6.05
C SER A 38 5.08 5.65 7.07
N PRO A 39 4.81 5.59 8.38
CA PRO A 39 5.88 5.70 9.38
C PRO A 39 6.84 4.49 9.30
N LEU A 40 6.47 3.44 8.57
CA LEU A 40 7.26 2.23 8.40
C LEU A 40 8.16 2.31 7.17
N HIS A 41 9.39 1.85 7.31
CA HIS A 41 10.35 1.70 6.23
C HIS A 41 11.02 0.34 6.34
N LEU A 42 11.57 -0.15 5.23
CA LEU A 42 12.40 -1.35 5.25
C LEU A 42 13.75 -1.00 5.86
N ALA A 43 14.25 -1.83 6.77
CA ALA A 43 15.66 -1.77 7.17
C ALA A 43 16.53 -2.21 5.98
N ASP A 44 17.72 -1.62 5.82
CA ASP A 44 18.61 -1.56 4.63
C ASP A 44 19.09 -2.89 3.97
N LYS A 45 18.36 -4.00 4.15
CA LYS A 45 18.67 -5.33 3.60
C LYS A 45 17.50 -6.04 2.94
N THR A 46 16.27 -5.52 3.01
CA THR A 46 15.13 -6.20 2.39
C THR A 46 15.08 -5.91 0.90
N SER A 47 15.23 -6.96 0.09
CA SER A 47 15.11 -6.84 -1.36
C SER A 47 13.65 -6.62 -1.78
N LEU A 48 13.42 -5.84 -2.84
CA LEU A 48 12.06 -5.63 -3.37
C LEU A 48 11.39 -6.93 -3.81
N ILE A 49 12.18 -7.94 -4.22
CA ILE A 49 11.66 -9.26 -4.59
C ILE A 49 11.14 -10.03 -3.36
N SER A 50 11.76 -9.85 -2.19
CA SER A 50 11.26 -10.40 -0.91
C SER A 50 9.87 -9.84 -0.56
N ILE A 51 9.65 -8.53 -0.75
CA ILE A 51 8.33 -7.93 -0.55
C ILE A 51 7.33 -8.45 -1.57
N MET A 52 7.74 -8.56 -2.84
CA MET A 52 6.88 -9.10 -3.88
C MET A 52 6.49 -10.56 -3.61
N GLU A 53 7.35 -11.35 -2.97
CA GLU A 53 7.06 -12.72 -2.55
C GLU A 53 5.89 -12.78 -1.56
N ILE A 54 5.88 -11.88 -0.57
CA ILE A 54 4.75 -11.74 0.37
C ILE A 54 3.48 -11.32 -0.39
N VAL A 55 3.57 -10.26 -1.21
CA VAL A 55 2.44 -9.76 -1.99
C VAL A 55 1.85 -10.87 -2.87
N SER A 56 2.70 -11.66 -3.51
CA SER A 56 2.30 -12.76 -4.40
C SER A 56 1.64 -13.89 -3.62
N GLY A 57 2.20 -14.26 -2.46
CA GLY A 57 1.60 -15.27 -1.57
C GLY A 57 0.23 -14.84 -1.04
N LEU A 58 0.09 -13.57 -0.64
CA LEU A 58 -1.19 -13.01 -0.20
C LEU A 58 -2.21 -12.95 -1.34
N PHE A 59 -1.80 -12.51 -2.52
CA PHE A 59 -2.66 -12.48 -3.71
C PHE A 59 -3.16 -13.89 -4.08
N LEU A 60 -2.26 -14.88 -4.13
CA LEU A 60 -2.60 -16.27 -4.42
C LEU A 60 -3.49 -16.91 -3.35
N SER A 61 -3.36 -16.50 -2.09
CA SER A 61 -4.19 -17.01 -1.00
C SER A 61 -5.67 -16.66 -1.17
N GLN A 62 -5.99 -15.58 -1.91
CA GLN A 62 -7.34 -15.02 -2.08
C GLN A 62 -8.05 -14.69 -0.76
N ARG A 63 -7.30 -14.58 0.35
CA ARG A 63 -7.85 -14.25 1.68
C ARG A 63 -8.06 -12.75 1.89
N ILE A 64 -7.47 -11.92 1.02
CA ILE A 64 -7.65 -10.47 1.04
C ILE A 64 -8.70 -10.12 -0.01
N ILE A 65 -9.81 -9.56 0.48
CA ILE A 65 -10.94 -9.11 -0.33
C ILE A 65 -11.19 -7.63 -0.05
N TYR A 66 -11.79 -6.95 -1.02
CA TYR A 66 -12.31 -5.61 -0.80
C TYR A 66 -13.52 -5.64 0.16
N GLN A 67 -13.91 -4.48 0.67
CA GLN A 67 -15.12 -4.32 1.49
C GLN A 67 -16.41 -4.74 0.76
N ASN A 68 -16.39 -4.76 -0.58
CA ASN A 68 -17.49 -5.24 -1.42
C ASN A 68 -17.43 -6.75 -1.70
N GLU A 69 -16.64 -7.49 -0.92
CA GLU A 69 -16.44 -8.94 -0.98
C GLU A 69 -15.78 -9.47 -2.26
N LYS A 70 -15.34 -8.60 -3.17
CA LYS A 70 -14.60 -9.01 -4.37
C LYS A 70 -13.14 -9.30 -4.06
N THR A 71 -12.54 -10.19 -4.84
CA THR A 71 -11.11 -10.50 -4.76
C THR A 71 -10.26 -9.28 -5.09
N VAL A 72 -9.18 -9.08 -4.34
CA VAL A 72 -8.27 -7.96 -4.55
C VAL A 72 -7.48 -8.12 -5.86
N HIS A 73 -7.28 -7.02 -6.58
CA HIS A 73 -6.37 -7.00 -7.72
C HIS A 73 -4.91 -6.93 -7.26
N LEU A 74 -4.01 -7.64 -7.97
CA LEU A 74 -2.58 -7.64 -7.69
C LEU A 74 -2.00 -6.22 -7.62
N THR A 75 -2.43 -5.34 -8.53
CA THR A 75 -2.01 -3.94 -8.61
C THR A 75 -2.35 -3.17 -7.33
N ASP A 76 -3.55 -3.35 -6.80
CA ASP A 76 -4.01 -2.62 -5.62
C ASP A 76 -3.30 -3.14 -4.36
N LEU A 77 -3.10 -4.45 -4.27
CA LEU A 77 -2.31 -5.05 -3.20
C LEU A 77 -0.84 -4.57 -3.27
N GLY A 78 -0.25 -4.52 -4.45
CA GLY A 78 1.10 -4.01 -4.67
C GLY A 78 1.25 -2.54 -4.25
N LYS A 79 0.30 -1.68 -4.65
CA LYS A 79 0.25 -0.27 -4.24
C LYS A 79 0.14 -0.09 -2.73
N ALA A 80 -0.64 -0.95 -2.07
CA ALA A 80 -0.77 -0.91 -0.62
C ALA A 80 0.58 -1.18 0.07
N PHE A 81 1.37 -2.14 -0.44
CA PHE A 81 2.70 -2.44 0.07
C PHE A 81 3.76 -1.37 -0.29
N GLU A 82 3.68 -0.76 -1.47
CA GLU A 82 4.49 0.40 -1.83
C GLU A 82 4.27 1.55 -0.85
N TRP A 83 3.01 1.86 -0.56
CA TRP A 83 2.64 2.86 0.43
C TRP A 83 3.12 2.48 1.83
N LEU A 84 2.88 1.23 2.25
CA LEU A 84 3.21 0.74 3.60
C LEU A 84 4.71 0.83 3.93
N PHE A 85 5.58 0.63 2.96
CA PHE A 85 7.03 0.61 3.19
C PHE A 85 7.78 1.78 2.54
N ASN A 86 7.06 2.73 1.95
CA ASN A 86 7.62 3.84 1.16
C ASN A 86 8.58 3.37 0.05
N ILE A 87 8.23 2.28 -0.63
CA ILE A 87 9.04 1.70 -1.71
C ILE A 87 8.38 1.86 -3.07
N LYS A 88 9.15 1.64 -4.14
CA LYS A 88 8.64 1.51 -5.51
C LYS A 88 8.87 0.10 -6.05
N LEU A 89 7.79 -0.67 -6.13
CA LEU A 89 7.72 -1.94 -6.83
C LEU A 89 7.61 -1.72 -8.35
N GLY A 90 6.95 -0.69 -8.88
CA GLY A 90 6.87 -0.50 -10.34
C GLY A 90 5.96 -1.53 -11.02
N ASP A 91 6.43 -2.27 -12.03
CA ASP A 91 5.58 -3.23 -12.76
C ASP A 91 5.23 -4.46 -11.91
N TYR A 92 4.01 -4.47 -11.36
CA TYR A 92 3.52 -5.54 -10.49
C TYR A 92 3.37 -6.89 -11.22
N HIS A 93 2.95 -6.88 -12.49
CA HIS A 93 2.73 -8.13 -13.22
C HIS A 93 4.04 -8.79 -13.58
N GLN A 94 5.01 -8.02 -14.07
CA GLN A 94 6.35 -8.55 -14.36
C GLN A 94 7.00 -9.07 -13.08
N LYS A 95 6.97 -8.29 -11.99
CA LYS A 95 7.57 -8.72 -10.70
C LYS A 95 6.87 -9.93 -10.10
N TYR A 96 5.56 -10.05 -10.26
CA TYR A 96 4.83 -11.27 -9.89
C TYR A 96 5.33 -12.45 -10.71
N MET A 97 5.46 -12.31 -12.03
CA MET A 97 5.98 -13.38 -12.87
C MET A 97 7.43 -13.72 -12.54
N ASP A 98 8.26 -12.73 -12.17
CA ASP A 98 9.62 -12.95 -11.70
C ASP A 98 9.62 -13.78 -10.41
N VAL A 99 8.69 -13.50 -9.48
CA VAL A 99 8.49 -14.34 -8.28
C VAL A 99 8.19 -15.78 -8.67
N ILE A 100 7.21 -16.01 -9.55
CA ILE A 100 6.75 -17.35 -9.93
C ILE A 100 7.80 -18.13 -10.74
N LYS A 101 8.61 -17.46 -11.55
CA LYS A 101 9.63 -18.07 -12.41
C LYS A 101 10.98 -18.31 -11.73
N ARG A 102 11.14 -17.94 -10.45
CA ARG A 102 12.41 -18.13 -9.72
C ARG A 102 12.80 -19.60 -9.62
N LYS A 103 14.11 -19.84 -9.48
CA LYS A 103 14.64 -21.18 -9.20
C LYS A 103 14.01 -21.72 -7.90
N PRO A 104 13.68 -23.02 -7.82
CA PRO A 104 13.01 -23.60 -6.64
C PRO A 104 13.69 -23.27 -5.31
N ALA A 105 15.03 -23.29 -5.27
CA ALA A 105 15.81 -22.97 -4.07
C ALA A 105 15.61 -21.54 -3.55
N LYS A 106 15.22 -20.59 -4.42
CA LYS A 106 15.00 -19.17 -4.09
C LYS A 106 13.54 -18.74 -4.21
N LEU A 107 12.65 -19.69 -4.50
CA LEU A 107 11.25 -19.40 -4.84
C LEU A 107 10.49 -18.82 -3.64
N THR A 108 10.74 -19.38 -2.45
CA THR A 108 10.09 -19.01 -1.18
C THR A 108 11.10 -18.74 -0.07
N GLU A 109 12.33 -18.35 -0.43
CA GLU A 109 13.46 -18.18 0.51
C GLU A 109 13.09 -17.24 1.66
N PHE A 110 12.45 -16.11 1.35
CA PHE A 110 12.09 -15.12 2.36
C PHE A 110 10.93 -15.60 3.24
N LEU A 111 9.89 -16.19 2.65
CA LEU A 111 8.78 -16.75 3.43
C LEU A 111 9.25 -17.88 4.37
N ASN A 112 10.20 -18.70 3.93
CA ASN A 112 10.81 -19.75 4.77
C ASN A 112 11.63 -19.15 5.91
N GLU A 113 12.37 -18.06 5.66
CA GLU A 113 13.09 -17.32 6.71
C GLU A 113 12.12 -16.79 7.77
N LEU A 114 11.03 -16.13 7.35
CA LEU A 114 9.99 -15.64 8.26
C LEU A 114 9.35 -16.77 9.07
N ALA A 115 9.04 -17.90 8.43
CA ALA A 115 8.50 -19.06 9.12
C ALA A 115 9.48 -19.61 10.17
N ASN A 116 10.77 -19.64 9.87
CA ASN A 116 11.80 -20.06 10.82
C ASN A 116 11.94 -19.11 11.99
N LEU A 117 11.79 -17.80 11.79
CA LEU A 117 11.78 -16.82 12.89
C LEU A 117 10.62 -17.08 13.85
N ILE A 118 9.42 -17.36 13.33
CA ILE A 118 8.25 -17.70 14.16
C ILE A 118 8.48 -19.00 14.94
N ARG A 119 9.05 -20.04 14.30
CA ARG A 119 9.38 -21.31 14.98
C ARG A 119 10.39 -21.11 16.11
N LYS A 120 11.45 -20.34 15.87
CA LYS A 120 12.44 -20.01 16.89
C LYS A 120 11.82 -19.26 18.06
N GLU A 121 10.95 -18.28 17.78
CA GLU A 121 10.24 -17.54 18.83
C GLU A 121 9.30 -18.45 19.65
N HIS A 122 8.66 -19.43 19.01
CA HIS A 122 7.84 -20.44 19.68
C HIS A 122 8.67 -21.34 20.61
N GLU A 123 9.80 -21.87 20.11
CA GLU A 123 10.74 -22.68 20.88
C GLU A 123 11.34 -21.90 22.06
N ASN A 124 11.74 -20.63 21.83
CA ASN A 124 12.28 -19.75 22.87
C ASN A 124 11.29 -19.50 24.02
N LYS A 125 9.99 -19.53 23.72
CA LYS A 125 8.93 -19.39 24.73
C LYS A 125 8.58 -20.71 25.43
N GLY A 126 9.19 -21.82 25.02
CA GLY A 126 8.99 -23.13 25.64
C GLY A 126 7.62 -23.74 25.35
N TYR A 127 6.92 -23.27 24.32
CA TYR A 127 5.71 -23.93 23.85
C TYR A 127 6.08 -25.28 23.21
N ARG A 128 5.24 -26.30 23.44
CA ARG A 128 5.43 -27.69 22.99
C ARG A 128 4.35 -28.07 21.99
#